data_AF-A0A961IX40-F1
#
_entry.id   AF-A0A961IX40-F1
#
_cell.length_a   1.000
_cell.length_b   1.000
_cell.length_c   1.000
_cell.angle_alpha   90.00
_cell.angle_beta   90.00
_cell.angle_gamma   90.00
#
_symmetry.space_group_name_H-M   'P 1'
#
loop_
_entity.id
_entity.type
_entity.pdbx_description
1 polymer ?
#
loop_
_entity_poly.entity_id
_entity_poly.type
_entity_poly.pdbx_seq_one_letter_code
_entity_poly.pdbx_strand_id
1 'polypeptide(L)'
;TLAMVVESDLAQGARLALYGPDGLYAATPFIGQTHRWLAPVGAGDLDGDGAVELAYVDRPHLAKTLRIWRLQDGALTELASLAGVTNHQIGWDFIAGGLRDCAAETGEGPEMVLASGDWQRLLAVRFADGGLTARDLGGPATPEALTAARACD
;
A
#
# COMPACT_ATOMS: atom_id res chain seq x y z
N THR A 1 10.68 8.65 -16.00
CA THR A 1 9.72 8.48 -14.90
C THR A 1 8.93 7.20 -15.12
N LEU A 2 8.67 6.45 -14.05
CA LEU A 2 7.83 5.25 -14.10
C LEU A 2 6.41 5.60 -13.63
N ALA A 3 5.42 4.93 -14.20
CA ALA A 3 4.03 4.98 -13.76
C ALA A 3 3.68 3.68 -13.03
N MET A 4 3.19 3.80 -11.80
CA MET A 4 2.64 2.68 -11.04
C MET A 4 1.18 2.46 -11.41
N VAL A 5 0.85 1.25 -11.84
CA VAL A 5 -0.49 0.88 -12.30
C VAL A 5 -0.93 -0.46 -11.71
N VAL A 6 -2.24 -0.67 -11.66
CA VAL A 6 -2.83 -1.99 -11.45
C VAL A 6 -3.11 -2.59 -12.83
N GLU A 7 -2.34 -3.62 -13.18
CA GLU A 7 -2.52 -4.35 -14.44
C GLU A 7 -3.45 -5.54 -14.20
N SER A 8 -4.47 -5.69 -15.04
CA SER A 8 -5.46 -6.77 -14.94
C SER A 8 -5.24 -7.80 -16.06
N ASP A 9 -5.19 -9.08 -15.69
CA ASP A 9 -5.19 -10.21 -16.61
C ASP A 9 -6.48 -11.03 -16.46
N LEU A 10 -7.03 -11.50 -17.59
CA LEU A 10 -8.31 -12.19 -17.65
C LEU A 10 -8.30 -13.59 -17.01
N ALA A 11 -7.14 -14.24 -16.91
CA ALA A 11 -6.98 -15.58 -16.35
C ALA A 11 -6.28 -15.55 -14.98
N GLN A 12 -5.37 -14.60 -14.76
CA GLN A 12 -4.46 -14.58 -13.62
C GLN A 12 -4.85 -13.53 -12.56
N GLY A 13 -5.81 -12.65 -12.86
CA GLY A 13 -6.18 -11.55 -11.96
C GLY A 13 -5.23 -10.36 -12.08
N ALA A 14 -5.22 -9.49 -11.07
CA ALA A 14 -4.40 -8.30 -11.09
C ALA A 14 -2.96 -8.52 -10.60
N ARG A 15 -2.08 -7.58 -10.95
CA ARG A 15 -0.75 -7.35 -10.35
C ARG A 15 -0.48 -5.86 -10.24
N LEU A 16 0.47 -5.49 -9.38
CA LEU A 16 1.05 -4.15 -9.39
C LEU A 16 2.20 -4.15 -10.41
N ALA A 17 2.20 -3.17 -11.30
CA ALA A 17 3.19 -3.03 -12.36
C ALA A 17 3.71 -1.59 -12.46
N LEU A 18 4.95 -1.46 -12.92
CA LEU A 18 5.62 -0.21 -13.23
C LEU A 18 5.86 -0.16 -14.73
N TYR A 19 5.39 0.91 -15.38
CA TYR A 19 5.60 1.16 -16.81
C TYR A 19 6.49 2.38 -17.03
N GLY A 20 7.45 2.26 -17.94
CA GLY A 20 8.26 3.35 -18.46
C GLY A 20 7.95 3.66 -19.92
N PRO A 21 8.71 4.58 -20.55
CA PRO A 21 8.56 4.90 -21.98
C PRO A 21 8.70 3.69 -22.91
N ASP A 22 9.51 2.71 -22.51
CA ASP A 22 9.78 1.49 -23.28
C ASP A 22 8.81 0.33 -22.98
N GLY A 23 7.77 0.58 -22.16
CA GLY A 23 6.79 -0.43 -21.77
C GLY A 23 6.96 -0.92 -20.33
N LEU A 24 6.64 -2.20 -20.10
CA LEU A 24 6.69 -2.81 -18.78
C LEU A 24 8.13 -2.81 -18.24
N TYR A 25 8.35 -2.18 -17.09
CA TYR A 25 9.66 -2.08 -16.44
C TYR A 25 9.84 -3.15 -15.37
N ALA A 26 8.89 -3.24 -14.42
CA ALA A 26 8.90 -4.24 -13.35
C ALA A 26 7.47 -4.56 -12.93
N ALA A 27 7.22 -5.77 -12.42
CA ALA A 27 5.93 -6.12 -11.87
C ALA A 27 6.02 -7.17 -10.77
N THR A 28 5.07 -7.12 -9.86
CA THR A 28 4.78 -8.22 -8.94
C THR A 28 4.20 -9.42 -9.71
N PRO A 29 4.24 -10.64 -9.14
CA PRO A 29 3.48 -11.75 -9.69
C PRO A 29 1.98 -11.43 -9.75
N PHE A 30 1.27 -12.02 -10.72
CA PHE A 30 -0.18 -11.99 -10.70
C PHE A 30 -0.72 -12.70 -9.46
N ILE A 31 -1.88 -12.23 -8.95
CA ILE A 31 -2.57 -12.84 -7.81
C ILE A 31 -2.88 -14.34 -8.06
N GLY A 32 -2.98 -14.76 -9.32
CA GLY A 32 -3.15 -16.17 -9.72
C GLY A 32 -4.61 -16.62 -9.79
N GLN A 33 -5.57 -15.69 -9.76
CA GLN A 33 -6.99 -16.00 -9.87
C GLN A 33 -7.75 -14.83 -10.51
N THR A 34 -8.68 -15.14 -11.42
CA THR A 34 -9.56 -14.16 -12.08
C THR A 34 -10.39 -13.35 -11.08
N HIS A 35 -10.77 -12.13 -11.46
CA HIS A 35 -11.59 -11.22 -10.64
C HIS A 35 -11.02 -10.99 -9.23
N ARG A 36 -9.68 -10.96 -9.13
CA ARG A 36 -8.95 -10.52 -7.94
C ARG A 36 -8.15 -9.28 -8.28
N TRP A 37 -8.23 -8.31 -7.39
CA TRP A 37 -7.59 -7.03 -7.53
C TRP A 37 -6.90 -6.64 -6.22
N LEU A 38 -6.07 -5.61 -6.29
CA LEU A 38 -5.33 -5.03 -5.17
C LEU A 38 -5.50 -3.52 -5.16
N ALA A 39 -5.40 -2.92 -3.98
CA ALA A 39 -5.55 -1.47 -3.80
C ALA A 39 -4.19 -0.84 -3.46
N PRO A 40 -3.61 -0.03 -4.36
CA PRO A 40 -2.38 0.71 -4.06
C PRO A 40 -2.53 1.62 -2.85
N VAL A 41 -1.48 1.70 -2.03
CA VAL A 41 -1.35 2.67 -0.92
C VAL A 41 -0.45 3.82 -1.36
N GLY A 42 0.67 3.49 -2.00
CA GLY A 42 1.63 4.46 -2.53
C GLY A 42 2.99 3.83 -2.80
N ALA A 43 3.94 4.67 -3.19
CA ALA A 43 5.35 4.30 -3.34
C ALA A 43 6.24 5.41 -2.81
N GLY A 44 7.36 5.04 -2.18
CA GLY A 44 8.33 5.95 -1.57
C GLY A 44 9.44 5.17 -0.88
N ASP A 45 10.46 5.87 -0.38
CA ASP A 45 11.49 5.29 0.51
C ASP A 45 10.88 5.13 1.90
N LEU A 46 10.38 3.93 2.20
CA LEU A 46 9.56 3.66 3.39
C LEU A 46 10.41 3.32 4.62
N ASP A 47 11.63 2.81 4.44
CA ASP A 47 12.56 2.49 5.54
C ASP A 47 13.78 3.42 5.63
N GLY A 48 13.93 4.37 4.69
CA GLY A 48 14.94 5.42 4.73
C GLY A 48 16.32 5.00 4.18
N ASP A 49 16.39 3.90 3.43
CA ASP A 49 17.64 3.39 2.86
C ASP A 49 17.97 3.94 1.46
N GLY A 50 17.09 4.77 0.91
CA GLY A 50 17.21 5.40 -0.41
C GLY A 50 16.68 4.56 -1.57
N ALA A 51 16.24 3.32 -1.32
CA ALA A 51 15.48 2.54 -2.30
C ALA A 51 14.00 2.93 -2.26
N VAL A 52 13.25 2.55 -3.31
CA VAL A 52 11.80 2.81 -3.36
C VAL A 52 11.06 1.52 -3.06
N GLU A 53 10.14 1.58 -2.11
CA GLU A 53 9.17 0.54 -1.85
C GLU A 53 7.79 0.93 -2.39
N LEU A 54 7.04 -0.09 -2.77
CA LEU A 54 5.67 -0.02 -3.22
C LEU A 54 4.81 -0.73 -2.18
N ALA A 55 3.73 -0.06 -1.76
CA ALA A 55 2.79 -0.58 -0.79
C ALA A 55 1.40 -0.75 -1.43
N TYR A 56 0.79 -1.92 -1.23
CA TYR A 56 -0.59 -2.18 -1.64
C TYR A 56 -1.30 -3.17 -0.71
N VAL A 57 -2.63 -3.12 -0.67
CA VAL A 57 -3.46 -4.13 0.00
C VAL A 57 -3.90 -5.18 -1.01
N ASP A 58 -3.47 -6.43 -0.80
CA ASP A 58 -3.92 -7.62 -1.54
C ASP A 58 -5.40 -7.90 -1.23
N ARG A 59 -6.23 -7.95 -2.28
CA ARG A 59 -7.67 -8.25 -2.24
C ARG A 59 -8.36 -7.58 -1.04
N PRO A 60 -8.56 -6.25 -1.08
CA PRO A 60 -8.98 -5.45 0.08
C PRO A 60 -10.34 -5.83 0.69
N HIS A 61 -11.15 -6.63 -0.02
CA HIS A 61 -12.41 -7.19 0.50
C HIS A 61 -12.29 -8.62 1.03
N LEU A 62 -11.22 -9.35 0.65
CA LEU A 62 -11.04 -10.78 0.94
C LEU A 62 -9.83 -11.02 1.84
N ALA A 63 -8.62 -10.78 1.35
CA ALA A 63 -7.38 -11.12 2.04
C ALA A 63 -6.95 -10.04 3.04
N LYS A 64 -7.23 -8.75 2.74
CA LYS A 64 -6.98 -7.63 3.66
C LYS A 64 -5.55 -7.65 4.22
N THR A 65 -4.59 -7.80 3.30
CA THR A 65 -3.17 -7.96 3.64
C THR A 65 -2.37 -6.87 2.94
N LEU A 66 -1.75 -5.98 3.69
CA LEU A 66 -0.74 -5.05 3.20
C LEU A 66 0.50 -5.84 2.78
N ARG A 67 1.08 -5.46 1.64
CA ARG A 67 2.36 -6.00 1.12
C ARG A 67 3.29 -4.86 0.76
N ILE A 68 4.56 -5.02 1.10
CA ILE A 68 5.65 -4.09 0.78
C ILE A 68 6.61 -4.76 -0.20
N TRP A 69 6.89 -4.09 -1.30
CA TRP A 69 7.78 -4.58 -2.35
C TRP A 69 8.85 -3.54 -2.65
N ARG A 70 10.13 -3.93 -2.61
CA ARG A 70 11.25 -3.05 -2.99
C ARG A 70 11.52 -3.13 -4.48
N LEU A 71 11.67 -1.97 -5.10
CA LEU A 71 12.19 -1.83 -6.46
C LEU A 71 13.72 -1.72 -6.41
N GLN A 72 14.41 -2.71 -6.96
CA GLN A 72 15.86 -2.71 -7.07
C GLN A 72 16.27 -3.39 -8.38
N ASP A 73 17.18 -2.76 -9.12
CA ASP A 73 17.76 -3.30 -10.36
C ASP A 73 16.72 -3.80 -11.39
N GLY A 74 15.59 -3.10 -11.51
CA GLY A 74 14.51 -3.46 -12.43
C GLY A 74 13.62 -4.63 -11.98
N ALA A 75 13.75 -5.06 -10.73
CA ALA A 75 12.92 -6.12 -10.14
C ALA A 75 12.13 -5.60 -8.93
N LEU A 76 10.99 -6.25 -8.67
CA LEU A 76 10.22 -6.06 -7.44
C LEU A 76 10.38 -7.30 -6.56
N THR A 77 10.80 -7.11 -5.32
CA THR A 77 10.96 -8.19 -4.32
C THR A 77 10.11 -7.88 -3.08
N GLU A 78 9.29 -8.84 -2.64
CA GLU A 78 8.48 -8.68 -1.42
C GLU A 78 9.41 -8.66 -0.19
N LEU A 79 9.26 -7.63 0.65
CA LEU A 79 10.03 -7.48 1.89
C LEU A 79 9.21 -7.87 3.13
N ALA A 80 7.94 -7.47 3.17
CA ALA A 80 7.08 -7.68 4.34
C ALA A 80 5.59 -7.70 3.97
N SER A 81 4.79 -8.31 4.84
CA SER A 81 3.33 -8.26 4.76
C SER A 81 2.67 -8.16 6.15
N LEU A 82 1.50 -7.55 6.20
CA LEU A 82 0.69 -7.38 7.41
C LEU A 82 -0.78 -7.66 7.09
N ALA A 83 -1.34 -8.69 7.72
CA ALA A 83 -2.75 -9.04 7.61
C ALA A 83 -3.64 -8.12 8.48
N GLY A 84 -4.94 -8.10 8.18
CA GLY A 84 -5.94 -7.43 9.01
C GLY A 84 -6.11 -5.95 8.73
N VAL A 85 -5.67 -5.46 7.56
CA VAL A 85 -5.79 -4.05 7.15
C VAL A 85 -6.39 -3.92 5.75
N THR A 86 -7.06 -2.79 5.50
CA THR A 86 -7.67 -2.50 4.20
C THR A 86 -7.76 -1.00 3.95
N ASN A 87 -8.01 -0.63 2.71
CA ASN A 87 -8.17 0.75 2.28
C ASN A 87 -9.26 0.93 1.20
N HIS A 88 -10.13 -0.07 1.02
CA HIS A 88 -11.22 0.00 0.05
C HIS A 88 -12.47 -0.79 0.49
N GLN A 89 -13.66 -0.29 0.14
CA GLN A 89 -14.95 -0.95 0.34
C GLN A 89 -15.69 -1.17 -0.98
N ILE A 90 -16.55 -2.20 -1.01
CA ILE A 90 -17.41 -2.45 -2.17
C ILE A 90 -18.33 -1.24 -2.38
N GLY A 91 -18.36 -0.73 -3.61
CA GLY A 91 -19.17 0.42 -4.01
C GLY A 91 -18.40 1.73 -4.04
N TRP A 92 -17.14 1.76 -3.59
CA TRP A 92 -16.29 2.94 -3.77
C TRP A 92 -15.62 2.92 -5.15
N ASP A 93 -15.49 4.10 -5.75
CA ASP A 93 -14.74 4.37 -6.97
C ASP A 93 -13.36 5.00 -6.68
N PHE A 94 -12.99 5.06 -5.40
CA PHE A 94 -11.73 5.59 -4.91
C PHE A 94 -11.08 4.64 -3.90
N ILE A 95 -9.78 4.80 -3.72
CA ILE A 95 -9.01 4.13 -2.66
C ILE A 95 -8.75 5.16 -1.56
N ALA A 96 -9.03 4.77 -0.31
CA ALA A 96 -8.84 5.64 0.85
C ALA A 96 -7.44 5.50 1.45
N GLY A 97 -7.08 6.40 2.37
CA GLY A 97 -5.77 6.36 3.02
C GLY A 97 -4.63 6.70 2.07
N GLY A 98 -3.45 6.15 2.35
CA GLY A 98 -2.24 6.38 1.55
C GLY A 98 -1.01 6.65 2.42
N LEU A 99 0.06 7.12 1.80
CA LEU A 99 1.27 7.52 2.52
C LEU A 99 1.10 8.89 3.20
N ARG A 100 1.74 9.02 4.36
CA ARG A 100 2.10 10.29 5.00
C ARG A 100 3.57 10.27 5.38
N ASP A 101 4.21 11.43 5.32
CA ASP A 101 5.59 11.62 5.76
C ASP A 101 5.61 12.79 6.73
N CYS A 102 5.85 12.48 8.00
CA CYS A 102 5.88 13.44 9.11
C CYS A 102 7.27 13.50 9.75
N ALA A 103 8.32 13.23 8.96
CA ALA A 103 9.69 13.25 9.46
C ALA A 103 10.11 14.61 10.01
N ALA A 104 9.57 15.71 9.48
CA ALA A 104 9.86 17.06 9.97
C ALA A 104 9.33 17.30 11.40
N GLU A 105 8.20 16.67 11.75
CA GLU A 105 7.51 16.85 13.04
C GLU A 105 7.95 15.80 14.07
N THR A 106 8.17 14.56 13.64
CA THR A 106 8.38 13.41 14.53
C THR A 106 9.80 12.87 14.51
N GLY A 107 10.58 13.17 13.47
CA GLY A 107 11.85 12.51 13.19
C GLY A 107 11.71 11.05 12.73
N GLU A 108 10.48 10.56 12.53
CA GLU A 108 10.20 9.20 12.06
C GLU A 108 9.93 9.20 10.55
N GLY A 109 10.28 8.10 9.87
CA GLY A 109 10.06 7.95 8.43
C GLY A 109 8.59 7.79 8.03
N PRO A 110 8.31 7.62 6.72
CA PRO A 110 6.95 7.55 6.20
C PRO A 110 6.08 6.45 6.82
N GLU A 111 4.79 6.72 6.93
CA GLU A 111 3.77 5.79 7.41
C GLU A 111 2.66 5.59 6.36
N MET A 112 2.06 4.41 6.39
CA MET A 112 0.88 4.04 5.60
C MET A 112 -0.37 4.17 6.47
N VAL A 113 -1.25 5.08 6.09
CA VAL A 113 -2.53 5.31 6.75
C VAL A 113 -3.58 4.38 6.14
N LEU A 114 -4.10 3.46 6.96
CA LEU A 114 -5.00 2.37 6.55
C LEU A 114 -6.15 2.20 7.56
N ALA A 115 -7.20 1.49 7.17
CA ALA A 115 -8.22 1.00 8.09
C ALA A 115 -7.86 -0.41 8.58
N SER A 116 -8.30 -0.77 9.79
CA SER A 116 -8.42 -2.17 10.20
C SER A 116 -9.38 -2.90 9.26
N GLY A 117 -9.23 -4.23 9.16
CA GLY A 117 -10.01 -5.04 8.23
C GLY A 117 -11.52 -4.98 8.46
N ASP A 118 -11.97 -4.63 9.65
CA ASP A 118 -13.37 -4.41 10.05
C ASP A 118 -13.81 -2.94 10.02
N TRP A 119 -12.94 -2.03 9.56
CA TRP A 119 -13.15 -0.59 9.46
C TRP A 119 -13.37 0.14 10.80
N GLN A 120 -13.16 -0.54 11.94
CA GLN A 120 -13.38 0.05 13.25
C GLN A 120 -12.24 0.98 13.70
N ARG A 121 -11.02 0.75 13.20
CA ARG A 121 -9.82 1.47 13.64
C ARG A 121 -9.06 2.05 12.46
N LEU A 122 -8.58 3.27 12.63
CA LEU A 122 -7.61 3.94 11.79
C LEU A 122 -6.22 3.54 12.27
N LEU A 123 -5.36 3.11 11.35
CA LEU A 123 -4.03 2.60 11.67
C LEU A 123 -2.97 3.39 10.90
N ALA A 124 -1.90 3.78 11.58
CA ALA A 124 -0.64 4.15 10.94
C ALA A 124 0.29 2.95 10.97
N VAL A 125 0.67 2.45 9.79
CA VAL A 125 1.58 1.33 9.65
C VAL A 125 2.93 1.84 9.18
N ARG A 126 4.00 1.52 9.89
CA ARG A 126 5.38 1.86 9.51
C ARG A 126 6.13 0.61 9.06
N PHE A 127 6.94 0.76 8.03
CA PHE A 127 7.92 -0.24 7.61
C PHE A 127 9.30 0.21 8.09
N ALA A 128 9.97 -0.60 8.91
CA ALA A 128 11.31 -0.30 9.41
C ALA A 128 12.00 -1.61 9.82
N ASP A 129 13.32 -1.68 9.67
CA ASP A 129 14.13 -2.84 10.08
C ASP A 129 13.62 -4.18 9.52
N GLY A 130 13.05 -4.15 8.29
CA GLY A 130 12.47 -5.31 7.63
C GLY A 130 11.11 -5.78 8.18
N GLY A 131 10.50 -5.03 9.11
CA GLY A 131 9.24 -5.37 9.76
C GLY A 131 8.15 -4.29 9.58
N LEU A 132 6.90 -4.70 9.82
CA LEU A 132 5.73 -3.80 9.82
C LEU A 132 5.19 -3.66 11.24
N THR A 133 5.04 -2.42 11.70
CA THR A 133 4.39 -2.10 12.98
C THR A 133 3.17 -1.23 12.75
N ALA A 134 2.04 -1.60 13.34
CA ALA A 134 0.80 -0.84 13.26
C ALA A 134 0.52 -0.12 14.58
N ARG A 135 0.28 1.19 14.51
CA ARG A 135 -0.16 2.03 15.61
C ARG A 135 -1.61 2.43 15.40
N ASP A 136 -2.41 2.24 16.44
CA ASP A 136 -3.82 2.60 16.45
C ASP A 136 -4.00 4.11 16.67
N LEU A 137 -4.77 4.74 15.78
CA LEU A 137 -5.06 6.18 15.79
C LEU A 137 -6.51 6.48 16.25
N GLY A 138 -7.27 5.48 16.69
CA GLY A 138 -8.68 5.62 17.07
C GLY A 138 -9.64 5.18 15.97
N GLY A 139 -10.90 5.63 16.02
CA GLY A 139 -11.89 5.26 15.01
C GLY A 139 -13.25 5.95 15.19
N PRO A 140 -14.19 5.73 14.26
CA PRO A 140 -14.11 4.79 13.13
C PRO A 140 -13.23 5.28 11.96
N ALA A 141 -12.76 4.36 11.11
CA ALA A 141 -11.91 4.67 9.96
C ALA A 141 -12.71 5.14 8.74
N THR A 142 -13.35 6.30 8.81
CA THR A 142 -14.07 6.87 7.66
C THR A 142 -13.08 7.37 6.58
N PRO A 143 -13.51 7.54 5.31
CA PRO A 143 -12.68 8.18 4.28
C PRO A 143 -12.11 9.53 4.70
N GLU A 144 -12.92 10.35 5.38
CA GLU A 144 -12.51 11.67 5.88
C GLU A 144 -11.47 11.53 6.99
N ALA A 145 -11.66 10.59 7.92
CA ALA A 145 -10.69 10.32 8.98
C ALA A 145 -9.35 9.81 8.42
N LEU A 146 -9.39 8.90 7.44
CA LEU A 146 -8.19 8.43 6.73
C LEU A 146 -7.49 9.56 5.97
N THR A 147 -8.25 10.49 5.38
CA THR A 147 -7.68 11.66 4.69
C THR A 147 -7.04 12.63 5.67
N ALA A 148 -7.75 12.98 6.75
CA ALA A 148 -7.24 13.88 7.79
C ALA A 148 -5.98 13.31 8.46
N ALA A 149 -5.97 12.01 8.73
CA ALA A 149 -4.82 11.34 9.36
C ALA A 149 -3.56 11.30 8.49
N ARG A 150 -3.62 11.70 7.22
CA ARG A 150 -2.42 11.86 6.39
C ARG A 150 -1.72 13.21 6.60
N ALA A 151 -2.37 14.16 7.26
CA ALA A 151 -1.71 15.38 7.73
C ALA A 151 -0.79 15.07 8.92
N CYS A 152 0.18 15.95 9.17
CA CYS A 152 1.19 15.82 10.22
C CYS A 152 0.94 16.76 11.41
N ASP A 153 -0.33 17.13 11.62
CA ASP A 153 -0.77 18.12 12.61
C ASP A 153 -0.87 17.56 14.05
#